data_AF-A0A5D3WLE0-F1
#
_entry.id   AF-A0A5D3WLE0-F1
#
_cell.length_a   1.000
_cell.length_b   1.000
_cell.length_c   1.000
_cell.angle_alpha   90.00
_cell.angle_beta   90.00
_cell.angle_gamma   90.00
#
_symmetry.space_group_name_H-M   'P 1'
#
loop_
_entity.id
_entity.type
_entity.pdbx_description
1 polymer ?
#
loop_
_entity_poly.entity_id
_entity_poly.type
_entity_poly.pdbx_seq_one_letter_code
_entity_poly.pdbx_strand_id
1 'polypeptide(L)' 'MSKAELARKAGVSPLTIDRIEKGAACRVATKRKIILALGLDLSSKNEVFPE' A
#
# COMPACT_ATOMS: atom_id res chain seq x y z
N MET A 1 -7.12 2.00 -11.01
CA MET A 1 -7.28 2.64 -9.70
C MET A 1 -6.20 3.72 -9.57
N SER A 2 -6.58 4.95 -9.23
CA SER A 2 -5.62 6.05 -9.04
C SER A 2 -4.93 5.99 -7.67
N LYS A 3 -3.78 6.67 -7.50
CA LYS A 3 -3.08 6.77 -6.20
C LYS A 3 -4.00 7.30 -5.10
N ALA A 4 -4.83 8.28 -5.42
CA ALA A 4 -5.76 8.91 -4.49
C ALA A 4 -6.88 7.93 -4.07
N GLU A 5 -7.39 7.12 -5.01
CA GLU A 5 -8.38 6.08 -4.71
C GLU A 5 -7.82 4.99 -3.81
N LEU A 6 -6.60 4.51 -4.10
CA LEU A 6 -5.92 3.52 -3.25
C LEU A 6 -5.69 4.07 -1.85
N ALA A 7 -5.18 5.29 -1.74
CA ALA A 7 -4.94 5.96 -0.46
C ALA A 7 -6.22 6.07 0.36
N ARG A 8 -7.34 6.46 -0.27
CA ARG A 8 -8.66 6.54 0.37
C ARG A 8 -9.14 5.18 0.86
N LYS A 9 -9.03 4.13 0.04
CA LYS A 9 -9.42 2.76 0.42
C LYS A 9 -8.55 2.19 1.54
N ALA A 10 -7.24 2.44 1.50
CA ALA A 10 -6.29 1.99 2.52
C ALA A 10 -6.30 2.84 3.80
N GLY A 11 -7.00 3.97 3.83
CA GLY A 11 -7.01 4.87 4.98
C GLY A 11 -5.63 5.47 5.27
N VAL A 12 -4.91 5.87 4.22
CA VAL A 12 -3.59 6.51 4.29
C VAL A 12 -3.57 7.77 3.43
N SER A 13 -2.58 8.64 3.63
CA SER A 13 -2.42 9.83 2.78
C SER A 13 -1.94 9.44 1.37
N PRO A 14 -2.42 10.10 0.30
CA PRO A 14 -1.88 9.92 -1.05
C PRO A 14 -0.36 10.12 -1.14
N LEU A 15 0.20 11.02 -0.32
CA LEU A 15 1.64 11.23 -0.20
C LEU A 15 2.38 10.00 0.35
N THR A 16 1.72 9.21 1.21
CA THR A 16 2.29 7.97 1.74
C THR A 16 2.38 6.91 0.64
N ILE A 17 1.35 6.78 -0.20
CA ILE A 17 1.39 5.90 -1.38
C ILE A 17 2.50 6.34 -2.33
N ASP A 18 2.60 7.63 -2.63
CA ASP A 18 3.63 8.16 -3.53
C ASP A 18 5.06 7.89 -3.05
N ARG A 19 5.32 8.02 -1.73
CA ARG A 19 6.61 7.66 -1.13
C ARG A 19 6.91 6.17 -1.24
N ILE A 20 5.90 5.33 -0.99
CA ILE A 20 6.04 3.87 -1.05
C ILE A 20 6.35 3.41 -2.47
N GLU A 21 5.68 3.96 -3.49
CA GLU A 21 5.97 3.68 -4.90
C GLU A 21 7.38 4.12 -5.31
N LYS A 22 7.96 5.09 -4.61
CA LYS A 22 9.36 5.52 -4.77
C LYS A 22 10.36 4.69 -3.96
N GLY A 23 9.92 3.60 -3.33
CA GLY A 23 10.78 2.70 -2.56
C GLY A 23 10.98 3.09 -1.10
N ALA A 24 10.22 4.06 -0.57
CA ALA A 24 10.32 4.41 0.84
C ALA A 24 9.80 3.27 1.74
N ALA A 25 10.54 2.98 2.81
CA ALA A 25 10.09 2.05 3.83
C ALA A 25 8.79 2.54 4.50
N CYS A 26 7.91 1.60 4.81
CA CYS A 26 6.67 1.87 5.54
C CYS A 26 6.41 0.82 6.62
N ARG A 27 5.58 1.18 7.60
CA ARG A 27 5.21 0.29 8.70
C ARG A 27 4.47 -0.94 8.18
N VAL A 28 4.65 -2.09 8.84
CA VAL A 28 3.93 -3.33 8.52
C VAL A 28 2.41 -3.12 8.53
N ALA A 29 1.89 -2.31 9.45
CA ALA A 29 0.47 -1.93 9.48
C ALA A 29 0.01 -1.21 8.20
N THR A 30 0.85 -0.34 7.63
CA THR A 30 0.58 0.36 6.37
C THR A 30 0.58 -0.62 5.20
N LYS A 31 1.55 -1.55 5.15
CA LYS A 31 1.59 -2.61 4.12
C LYS A 31 0.30 -3.43 4.13
N ARG A 32 -0.16 -3.87 5.30
CA ARG A 32 -1.43 -4.62 5.45
C ARG A 32 -2.63 -3.83 4.93
N LYS A 33 -2.76 -2.56 5.30
CA LYS A 33 -3.85 -1.69 4.83
C LYS A 33 -3.87 -1.57 3.30
N ILE A 34 -2.71 -1.43 2.67
CA ILE A 34 -2.57 -1.31 1.22
C ILE A 34 -2.94 -2.63 0.52
N ILE A 35 -2.45 -3.76 1.01
CA ILE A 35 -2.77 -5.10 0.46
C ILE A 35 -4.28 -5.35 0.50
N LEU A 36 -4.91 -5.09 1.64
CA LEU A 36 -6.36 -5.27 1.79
C LEU A 36 -7.15 -4.30 0.89
N ALA A 37 -6.67 -3.05 0.72
CA ALA A 37 -7.29 -2.07 -0.17
C ALA A 37 -7.17 -2.45 -1.66
N LEU A 38 -6.16 -3.24 -2.03
CA LEU A 38 -6.00 -3.85 -3.35
C LEU A 38 -6.90 -5.08 -3.54
N GLY A 39 -7.57 -5.56 -2.50
CA GLY A 39 -8.40 -6.78 -2.54
C GLY A 39 -7.57 -8.07 -2.55
N LEU A 40 -6.32 -8.00 -2.09
CA LEU A 40 -5.41 -9.14 -2.03
C LEU A 40 -5.34 -9.71 -0.61
N ASP A 41 -4.90 -10.96 -0.51
CA ASP A 41 -4.59 -11.57 0.78
C ASP A 41 -3.22 -11.12 1.30
N LEU A 42 -3.04 -11.18 2.63
CA LEU A 42 -1.80 -10.80 3.29
C LEU A 42 -0.59 -11.66 2.87
N SER A 43 -0.85 -12.87 2.36
CA SER A 43 0.18 -13.74 1.78
C SER A 43 0.82 -13.14 0.51
N SER A 44 0.08 -12.35 -0.28
CA SER A 44 0.58 -11.62 -1.47
C SER A 44 1.45 -10.41 -1.14
N LYS A 45 1.90 -10.25 0.11
CA LYS A 45 2.79 -9.16 0.53
C LYS A 45 4.02 -9.04 -0.36
N ASN A 46 4.62 -10.16 -0.75
CA ASN A 46 5.85 -10.17 -1.54
C ASN A 46 5.62 -9.75 -3.00
N GLU A 47 4.39 -9.87 -3.50
CA GLU A 47 4.01 -9.39 -4.84
C GLU A 47 3.81 -7.87 -4.86
N VAL A 48 3.25 -7.31 -3.79
CA VAL A 48 2.96 -5.87 -3.66
C VAL A 48 4.16 -5.08 -3.16
N PHE A 49 4.99 -5.68 -2.31
CA PHE A 49 6.18 -5.08 -1.72
C PHE A 49 7.39 -6.02 -1.90
N PRO A 50 7.88 -6.20 -3.14
CA PRO A 50 9.17 -6.84 -3.38
C PRO A 50 10.28 -6.03 -2.68
N GLU A 51 11.28 -6.73 -2.14
CA GLU A 51 12.45 -6.09 -1.49
C GLU A 51 13.30 -5.30 -2.49
#